data_AF-A0A173R7Z9-F1
#
_entry.id   AF-A0A173R7Z9-F1
#
_cell.length_a   1.000
_cell.length_b   1.000
_cell.length_c   1.000
_cell.angle_alpha   90.00
_cell.angle_beta   90.00
_cell.angle_gamma   90.00
#
_symmetry.space_group_name_H-M   'P 1'
#
loop_
_entity.id
_entity.type
_entity.pdbx_description
1 polymer ?
#
loop_
_entity_poly.entity_id
_entity_poly.type
_entity_poly.pdbx_seq_one_letter_code
_entity_poly.pdbx_strand_id
1 'polypeptide(L)'
;MPERTTQNAQTLLSPRVPRDTEHERYHPELEEELKECLFCLKRNEMMFDMEVDTDLIEQRIYERQALLCRYRYLLARARELGLHTVLTRYQPMGG
;
A
#
# COMPACT_ATOMS: atom_id res chain seq x y z
N MET A 1 43.05 -41.99 -17.23
CA MET A 1 41.95 -42.96 -17.07
C MET A 1 41.55 -43.01 -15.61
N PRO A 2 40.29 -42.77 -15.20
CA PRO A 2 39.33 -41.76 -15.66
C PRO A 2 38.87 -40.85 -14.50
N GLU A 3 38.48 -39.63 -14.86
CA GLU A 3 37.94 -38.61 -13.96
C GLU A 3 36.52 -38.97 -13.49
N ARG A 4 36.22 -38.60 -12.25
CA ARG A 4 34.92 -38.82 -11.61
C ARG A 4 33.85 -37.95 -12.28
N THR A 5 32.84 -38.64 -12.80
CA THR A 5 31.53 -38.16 -13.19
C THR A 5 30.87 -37.32 -12.08
N THR A 6 30.47 -36.09 -12.39
CA THR A 6 29.27 -35.45 -11.79
C THR A 6 28.64 -34.51 -12.81
N GLN A 7 27.89 -35.13 -13.72
CA GLN A 7 26.54 -34.75 -14.12
C GLN A 7 26.23 -33.24 -14.12
N ASN A 8 26.39 -32.64 -15.30
CA ASN A 8 25.60 -31.48 -15.71
C ASN A 8 24.12 -31.86 -15.66
N ALA A 9 23.48 -31.66 -14.51
CA ALA A 9 22.03 -31.66 -14.40
C ALA A 9 21.52 -30.39 -15.07
N GLN A 10 21.29 -30.48 -16.38
CA GLN A 10 20.40 -29.60 -17.13
C GLN A 10 19.03 -29.67 -16.44
N THR A 11 18.84 -28.80 -15.45
CA THR A 11 17.54 -28.61 -14.82
C THR A 11 16.69 -27.91 -15.87
N LEU A 12 15.61 -28.57 -16.28
CA LEU A 12 14.52 -28.04 -17.11
C LEU A 12 13.76 -26.92 -16.37
N LEU A 13 14.47 -25.90 -15.89
CA LEU A 13 13.87 -24.78 -15.20
C LEU A 13 13.60 -23.69 -16.24
N SER A 14 12.30 -23.45 -16.47
CA SER A 14 11.74 -22.25 -17.10
C SER A 14 12.59 -21.01 -16.78
N PRO A 15 12.73 -20.03 -17.70
CA PRO A 15 13.39 -18.77 -17.38
C PRO A 15 12.86 -18.30 -16.03
N ARG A 16 13.72 -18.27 -15.00
CA ARG A 16 13.29 -17.87 -13.65
C ARG A 16 12.61 -16.52 -13.82
N VAL A 17 11.31 -16.47 -13.57
CA VAL A 17 10.55 -15.21 -13.53
C VAL A 17 11.40 -14.24 -12.72
N PRO A 18 11.76 -13.07 -13.26
CA PRO A 18 12.55 -12.10 -12.53
C PRO A 18 11.92 -11.91 -11.16
N ARG A 19 12.69 -12.15 -10.08
CA ARG A 19 12.19 -11.95 -8.73
C ARG A 19 11.65 -10.52 -8.64
N ASP A 20 10.43 -10.41 -8.15
CA ASP A 20 9.77 -9.13 -8.03
C ASP A 20 10.57 -8.23 -7.07
N THR A 21 11.31 -7.29 -7.63
CA THR A 21 12.14 -6.36 -6.85
C THR A 21 11.29 -5.47 -5.93
N GLU A 22 9.97 -5.37 -6.15
CA GLU A 22 9.06 -4.72 -5.21
C GLU A 22 8.92 -5.48 -3.90
N HIS A 23 8.97 -6.82 -3.94
CA HIS A 23 8.85 -7.63 -2.72
C HIS A 23 10.00 -7.36 -1.74
N GLU A 24 11.20 -7.11 -2.27
CA GLU A 24 12.38 -6.74 -1.46
C GLU A 24 12.25 -5.34 -0.84
N ARG A 25 11.46 -4.45 -1.46
CA ARG A 25 11.17 -3.09 -0.98
C ARG A 25 9.87 -3.01 -0.17
N TYR A 26 9.20 -4.14 0.07
CA TYR A 26 7.89 -4.16 0.69
C TYR A 26 7.97 -3.74 2.17
N HIS A 27 7.18 -2.73 2.53
CA HIS A 27 7.06 -2.22 3.89
C HIS A 27 5.66 -2.51 4.42
N PRO A 28 5.46 -3.59 5.21
CA PRO A 28 4.13 -3.97 5.70
C PRO A 28 3.50 -2.88 6.57
N GLU A 29 4.30 -2.16 7.35
CA GLU A 29 3.87 -1.03 8.18
C GLU A 29 3.23 0.08 7.35
N LEU A 30 3.80 0.39 6.18
CA LEU A 30 3.27 1.42 5.28
C LEU A 30 1.90 1.04 4.74
N GLU A 31 1.72 -0.24 4.37
CA GLU A 31 0.43 -0.75 3.92
C GLU A 31 -0.62 -0.73 5.05
N GLU A 32 -0.21 -1.09 6.28
CA GLU A 32 -1.09 -1.06 7.44
C GLU A 32 -1.52 0.38 7.80
N GLU A 33 -0.59 1.33 7.83
CA GLU A 33 -0.89 2.74 8.04
C GLU A 33 -1.86 3.29 6.97
N LEU A 34 -1.71 2.86 5.72
CA LEU A 34 -2.60 3.27 4.63
C LEU A 34 -4.01 2.70 4.81
N LYS A 35 -4.13 1.43 5.23
CA LYS A 35 -5.42 0.80 5.58
C LYS A 35 -6.10 1.53 6.74
N GLU A 36 -5.36 1.81 7.81
CA GLU A 36 -5.87 2.55 8.96
C GLU A 36 -6.34 3.94 8.56
N CYS A 37 -5.56 4.66 7.75
CA CYS A 37 -5.92 5.98 7.28
C CYS A 37 -7.22 5.97 6.45
N LEU A 38 -7.39 4.99 5.56
CA LEU A 38 -8.62 4.81 4.78
C LEU A 38 -9.82 4.44 5.65
N PHE A 39 -9.62 3.59 6.66
CA PHE A 39 -10.65 3.26 7.63
C PHE A 39 -11.09 4.49 8.43
N CYS A 40 -10.15 5.30 8.90
CA CYS A 40 -10.43 6.56 9.59
C CYS A 40 -11.18 7.55 8.68
N LEU A 41 -10.79 7.67 7.41
CA LEU A 41 -11.51 8.50 6.43
C LEU A 41 -12.96 8.04 6.27
N LYS A 42 -13.19 6.73 6.14
CA LYS A 42 -14.55 6.19 6.00
C LYS A 42 -15.39 6.42 7.25
N ARG A 43 -14.81 6.24 8.44
CA ARG A 43 -15.49 6.53 9.70
C ARG A 43 -15.79 8.01 9.86
N ASN A 44 -14.84 8.89 9.52
CA ASN A 44 -15.05 10.33 9.57
C ASN A 44 -16.19 10.76 8.65
N GLU A 45 -16.28 10.22 7.44
CA GLU A 45 -17.41 10.43 6.52
C GLU A 45 -18.74 9.97 7.15
N MET A 46 -18.80 8.75 7.68
CA MET A 46 -20.03 8.26 8.33
C MET A 46 -20.46 9.11 9.53
N MET A 47 -19.51 9.59 10.34
CA MET A 47 -19.80 10.46 11.48
C MET A 47 -20.29 11.83 11.00
N PHE A 48 -19.66 12.39 9.95
CA PHE A 48 -20.06 13.66 9.36
C PHE A 48 -21.50 13.63 8.85
N ASP A 49 -21.90 12.55 8.16
CA ASP A 49 -23.25 12.40 7.60
C ASP A 49 -24.37 12.37 8.67
N MET A 50 -24.04 11.95 9.90
CA MET A 50 -24.98 11.88 11.02
C MET A 50 -24.91 13.08 11.97
N GLU A 51 -23.89 13.93 11.84
CA GLU A 51 -23.65 15.02 12.77
C GLU A 51 -24.56 16.22 12.46
N VAL A 52 -25.10 16.83 13.51
CA VAL A 52 -26.01 17.99 13.41
C VAL A 52 -25.48 19.17 14.22
N ASP A 53 -24.64 18.91 15.22
CA ASP A 53 -24.00 19.97 15.99
C ASP A 53 -22.95 20.70 15.13
N THR A 54 -23.06 22.03 15.06
CA THR A 54 -22.25 22.84 14.14
C THR A 54 -20.76 22.83 14.51
N ASP A 55 -20.44 22.84 15.80
CA ASP A 55 -19.05 22.83 16.26
C ASP A 55 -18.41 21.47 15.99
N LEU A 56 -19.18 20.38 16.18
CA LEU A 56 -18.73 19.03 15.84
C LEU A 56 -18.59 18.82 14.33
N ILE A 57 -19.50 19.37 13.50
CA ILE A 57 -19.35 19.36 12.04
C ILE A 57 -18.03 20.04 11.64
N GLU A 58 -17.75 21.21 12.20
CA GLU A 58 -16.50 21.92 11.91
C GLU A 58 -15.27 21.10 12.35
N GLN A 59 -15.31 20.51 13.55
CA GLN A 59 -14.27 19.60 14.01
C GLN A 59 -14.05 18.42 13.05
N ARG A 60 -15.12 17.82 12.52
CA ARG A 60 -15.04 16.71 11.55
C ARG A 60 -14.42 17.13 10.22
N ILE A 61 -14.66 18.36 9.77
CA ILE A 61 -14.02 18.92 8.56
C ILE A 61 -12.50 19.00 8.76
N TYR A 62 -12.04 19.53 9.88
CA TYR A 62 -10.60 19.61 10.16
C TYR A 62 -9.97 18.22 10.31
N GLU A 63 -10.65 17.28 10.97
CA GLU A 63 -10.20 15.89 11.08
C GLU A 63 -10.07 15.25 9.69
N ARG A 64 -11.06 15.45 8.80
CA ARG A 64 -11.00 14.96 7.42
C ARG A 64 -9.81 15.51 6.65
N GLN A 65 -9.52 16.81 6.80
CA GLN A 65 -8.37 17.44 6.15
C GLN A 65 -7.05 16.84 6.64
N ALA A 66 -6.90 16.62 7.95
CA ALA A 66 -5.72 15.99 8.52
C ALA A 66 -5.53 14.54 8.01
N LEU A 67 -6.62 13.76 7.96
CA LEU A 67 -6.61 12.40 7.42
C LEU A 67 -6.24 12.38 5.93
N LEU A 68 -6.79 13.27 5.12
CA LEU A 68 -6.44 13.40 3.70
C LEU A 68 -4.97 13.81 3.51
N CYS A 69 -4.45 14.68 4.36
CA CYS A 69 -3.04 15.05 4.36
C CYS A 69 -2.15 13.81 4.61
N ARG A 70 -2.46 13.03 5.65
CA ARG A 70 -1.76 11.78 5.97
C ARG A 70 -1.84 10.78 4.81
N TYR A 71 -3.03 10.59 4.23
CA TYR A 71 -3.23 9.70 3.09
C TYR A 71 -2.34 10.07 1.89
N ARG A 72 -2.28 11.36 1.55
CA ARG A 72 -1.44 11.87 0.44
C ARG A 72 0.05 11.64 0.70
N TYR A 73 0.50 11.83 1.95
CA TYR A 73 1.87 11.55 2.35
C TYR A 73 2.21 10.06 2.22
N LEU A 74 1.35 9.16 2.72
CA LEU A 74 1.57 7.71 2.64
C LEU A 74 1.62 7.23 1.18
N LEU A 75 0.76 7.76 0.31
CA LEU A 75 0.82 7.49 -1.13
C LEU A 75 2.11 7.99 -1.77
N ALA A 76 2.59 9.18 -1.40
CA ALA A 76 3.85 9.70 -1.91
C ALA A 76 5.03 8.80 -1.49
N ARG A 77 5.06 8.38 -0.22
CA ARG A 77 6.06 7.45 0.30
C ARG A 77 6.02 6.09 -0.41
N ALA A 78 4.84 5.55 -0.69
CA ALA A 78 4.70 4.32 -1.48
C ALA A 78 5.22 4.48 -2.92
N ARG A 79 5.07 5.66 -3.54
CA ARG A 79 5.64 5.96 -4.87
C ARG A 79 7.16 6.05 -4.83
N GLU A 80 7.74 6.69 -3.82
CA GLU A 80 9.19 6.81 -3.65
C GLU A 80 9.86 5.43 -3.50
N LEU A 81 9.18 4.50 -2.83
CA LEU A 81 9.64 3.11 -2.65
C LEU A 81 9.35 2.21 -3.86
N GLY A 82 8.65 2.72 -4.88
CA GLY A 82 8.27 1.96 -6.06
C GLY A 82 7.31 0.80 -5.75
N LEU A 83 6.38 0.99 -4.82
CA LEU A 83 5.40 -0.01 -4.38
C LEU A 83 4.09 0.09 -5.19
N HIS A 84 4.16 -0.27 -6.46
CA HIS A 84 3.04 -0.22 -7.41
C HIS A 84 1.88 -1.13 -7.01
N THR A 85 2.16 -2.28 -6.40
CA THR A 85 1.11 -3.19 -5.90
C THR A 85 0.25 -2.56 -4.80
N VAL A 86 0.87 -1.86 -3.85
CA VAL A 86 0.20 -1.10 -2.78
C VAL A 86 -0.58 0.06 -3.39
N LEU A 87 0.04 0.82 -4.29
CA LEU A 87 -0.63 1.95 -4.96
C LEU A 87 -1.88 1.52 -5.73
N THR A 88 -1.84 0.37 -6.40
CA THR A 88 -2.98 -0.15 -7.18
C THR A 88 -4.12 -0.64 -6.28
N ARG A 89 -3.81 -1.30 -5.15
CA ARG A 89 -4.83 -1.78 -4.21
C ARG A 89 -5.56 -0.66 -3.47
N TYR A 90 -4.85 0.40 -3.13
CA TYR A 90 -5.36 1.47 -2.25
C TYR A 90 -5.60 2.79 -2.97
N GLN A 91 -5.54 2.79 -4.31
CA GLN A 91 -6.10 3.87 -5.10
C GLN A 91 -7.62 3.91 -4.86
N PRO A 92 -8.21 5.12 -4.74
CA PRO A 92 -9.65 5.23 -4.67
C PRO A 92 -10.24 4.75 -6.00
N MET A 93 -11.23 3.85 -5.95
CA MET A 93 -12.02 3.49 -7.13
C MET A 93 -12.87 4.71 -7.51
N GLY A 94 -12.32 5.60 -8.35
CA GLY A 94 -13.00 6.83 -8.76
C GLY A 94 -12.02 7.92 -9.20
N GLY A 95 -11.55 7.79 -10.44
CA GLY A 95 -11.09 8.89 -11.28
C GLY A 95 -12.01 9.00 -12.49
#